data_AF-A0A973B517-F1
#
_entry.id   AF-A0A973B517-F1
#
_cell.length_a   1.000
_cell.length_b   1.000
_cell.length_c   1.000
_cell.angle_alpha   90.00
_cell.angle_beta   90.00
_cell.angle_gamma   90.00
#
_symmetry.space_group_name_H-M   'P 1'
#
loop_
_entity.id
_entity.type
_entity.pdbx_description
1 polymer ?
#
loop_
_entity_poly.entity_id
_entity_poly.type
_entity_poly.pdbx_seq_one_letter_code
_entity_poly.pdbx_strand_id
1 'polypeptide(L)'
;MTFSATTGSALAQALLTPRSIALVGASDDTSKTAGRPLQFLRQAGFAGAIYPVNPLRALVQGETAWAALADLPEVPEHVFVLTGTDSVVETVAECGRLGVKVVTVLASGFSESGSAGAAREDALRAIVRETGVRLVGPSSLGVINPRARMLLTANAAFAEPDIPEGRVFVASHSGSMIGALVSRGRARGVGFAGLVSVGNEVDLSIGEICAATLDDPGIDSYVLFLESLHHGAALRSFAREAARRGKPVMAYKLGRSPAAAEMVVTHTGALAGEDDVAEAFLRDCGIARIGILDALLESRPLALRLPLRAPQAARPRVGIVTTTGGGAAMVVDQLGIRGLDAEPASAATLAKLAAVGIQVSPGRIVDLTLAGARYDVMKGALDILLQAPEFDLVVAVVGSSARLQPELAVKPIIDSAGSAKPLVAMLVP
;
A
#
# COMPACT_ATOMS: atom_id res chain seq x y z
N MET A 1 -5.98 12.27 21.11
CA MET A 1 -4.99 13.37 21.07
C MET A 1 -4.97 13.90 19.65
N THR A 2 -5.21 15.19 19.45
CA THR A 2 -5.14 15.84 18.14
C THR A 2 -3.67 15.95 17.71
N PHE A 3 -3.27 15.15 16.73
CA PHE A 3 -1.98 15.26 16.06
C PHE A 3 -1.86 16.68 15.46
N SER A 4 -0.86 17.44 15.91
CA SER A 4 -0.55 18.75 15.31
C SER A 4 0.16 18.54 13.98
N ALA A 5 -0.15 19.36 12.96
CA ALA A 5 0.50 19.31 11.65
C ALA A 5 2.04 19.42 11.77
N THR A 6 2.53 20.22 12.72
CA THR A 6 3.96 20.41 13.01
C THR A 6 4.62 19.12 13.53
N THR A 7 3.91 18.33 14.34
CA THR A 7 4.40 17.05 14.85
C THR A 7 4.38 15.95 13.79
N GLY A 8 3.44 16.00 12.85
CA GLY A 8 3.38 15.07 11.71
C GLY A 8 4.55 15.24 10.75
N SER A 9 4.89 16.48 10.41
CA SER A 9 6.03 16.77 9.52
C SER A 9 7.38 16.32 10.10
N ALA A 10 7.61 16.51 11.40
CA ALA A 10 8.85 16.10 12.05
C ALA A 10 9.00 14.58 12.11
N LEU A 11 7.90 13.86 12.39
CA LEU A 11 7.88 12.40 12.38
C LEU A 11 8.14 11.86 10.97
N ALA A 12 7.44 12.36 9.96
CA ALA A 12 7.63 11.92 8.58
C ALA A 12 9.07 12.14 8.11
N GLN A 13 9.69 13.27 8.47
CA GLN A 13 11.09 13.54 8.16
C GLN A 13 12.02 12.51 8.80
N ALA A 14 11.92 12.29 10.11
CA ALA A 14 12.79 11.36 10.82
C ALA A 14 12.59 9.90 10.38
N LEU A 15 11.36 9.53 9.99
CA LEU A 15 11.00 8.17 9.59
C LEU A 15 11.34 7.84 8.13
N LEU A 16 11.13 8.78 7.19
CA LEU A 16 11.18 8.52 5.74
C LEU A 16 12.31 9.26 5.03
N THR A 17 12.87 10.31 5.61
CA THR A 17 13.95 11.11 5.04
C THR A 17 14.95 11.57 6.11
N PRO A 18 15.45 10.68 7.00
CA PRO A 18 16.41 11.05 8.02
C PRO A 18 17.72 11.51 7.37
N ARG A 19 18.45 12.39 8.05
CA ARG A 19 19.79 12.83 7.62
C ARG A 19 20.89 11.88 8.09
N SER A 20 20.62 11.11 9.13
CA SER A 20 21.55 10.17 9.74
C SER A 20 20.84 8.91 10.22
N ILE A 21 21.42 7.75 9.91
CA ILE A 21 20.91 6.43 10.27
C ILE A 21 21.98 5.67 11.04
N ALA A 22 21.63 5.02 12.15
CA ALA A 22 22.51 4.03 12.80
C ALA A 22 21.92 2.62 12.69
N LEU A 23 22.80 1.63 12.46
CA LEU A 23 22.45 0.22 12.30
C LEU A 23 23.03 -0.59 13.45
N VAL A 24 22.24 -0.83 14.50
CA VAL A 24 22.68 -1.55 15.69
C VAL A 24 22.63 -3.05 15.45
N GLY A 25 23.78 -3.71 15.56
CA GLY A 25 23.93 -5.13 15.21
C GLY A 25 24.23 -5.35 13.72
N ALA A 26 24.74 -4.34 13.02
CA ALA A 26 25.14 -4.46 11.62
C ALA A 26 26.16 -5.59 11.41
N SER A 27 26.04 -6.30 10.28
CA SER A 27 26.84 -7.49 9.95
C SER A 27 27.53 -7.36 8.59
N ASP A 28 28.74 -7.91 8.46
CA ASP A 28 29.46 -8.05 7.17
C ASP A 28 28.76 -9.03 6.23
N ASP A 29 28.07 -10.01 6.79
CA ASP A 29 27.40 -11.05 6.03
C ASP A 29 26.09 -10.53 5.44
N THR A 30 26.13 -10.10 4.18
CA THR A 30 24.99 -9.57 3.43
C THR A 30 23.92 -10.62 3.10
N SER A 31 24.23 -11.91 3.26
CA SER A 31 23.23 -12.98 3.11
C SER A 31 22.23 -12.99 4.27
N LYS A 32 22.65 -12.52 5.45
CA LYS A 32 21.85 -12.43 6.68
C LYS A 32 21.01 -11.16 6.71
N THR A 33 19.89 -11.22 7.44
CA THR A 33 18.96 -10.09 7.64
C THR A 33 19.66 -8.84 8.17
N ALA A 34 20.62 -8.99 9.09
CA ALA A 34 21.36 -7.88 9.70
C ALA A 34 22.43 -7.25 8.78
N GLY A 35 22.82 -7.90 7.67
CA GLY A 35 23.76 -7.33 6.70
C GLY A 35 23.10 -6.54 5.58
N ARG A 36 21.83 -6.83 5.29
CA ARG A 36 21.10 -6.25 4.16
C ARG A 36 20.88 -4.73 4.23
N PRO A 37 20.50 -4.11 5.37
CA PRO A 37 20.17 -2.69 5.39
C PRO A 37 21.33 -1.79 4.96
N LEU A 38 22.56 -2.08 5.42
CA LEU A 38 23.74 -1.31 5.03
C LEU A 38 23.99 -1.43 3.52
N GLN A 39 23.98 -2.65 3.00
CA GLN A 39 24.13 -2.93 1.57
C GLN A 39 23.08 -2.15 0.75
N PHE A 40 21.81 -2.21 1.13
CA PHE A 40 20.72 -1.60 0.36
C PHE A 40 20.75 -0.08 0.39
N LEU A 41 21.04 0.53 1.55
CA LEU A 41 21.22 1.98 1.64
C LEU A 41 22.36 2.47 0.74
N ARG A 42 23.46 1.71 0.68
CA ARG A 42 24.61 2.05 -0.18
C ARG A 42 24.32 1.83 -1.66
N GLN A 43 23.70 0.71 -2.02
CA GLN A 43 23.28 0.44 -3.40
C GLN A 43 22.28 1.48 -3.91
N ALA A 44 21.38 1.94 -3.06
CA ALA A 44 20.43 2.99 -3.41
C ALA A 44 21.08 4.38 -3.51
N GLY A 45 22.27 4.58 -2.94
CA GLY A 45 22.94 5.87 -2.90
C GLY A 45 22.31 6.84 -1.91
N PHE A 46 21.94 6.34 -0.71
CA PHE A 46 21.46 7.19 0.38
C PHE A 46 22.48 8.28 0.69
N ALA A 47 22.02 9.54 0.68
CA ALA A 47 22.89 10.71 0.80
C ALA A 47 23.21 11.08 2.26
N GLY A 48 22.44 10.57 3.22
CA GLY A 48 22.67 10.83 4.64
C GLY A 48 23.82 10.00 5.22
N ALA A 49 24.18 10.33 6.47
CA ALA A 49 25.18 9.57 7.21
C ALA A 49 24.63 8.18 7.58
N ILE A 50 25.48 7.15 7.50
CA ILE A 50 25.17 5.80 7.94
C ILE A 50 26.24 5.38 8.94
N TYR A 51 25.80 4.91 10.11
CA TYR A 51 26.66 4.51 11.20
C TYR A 51 26.41 3.03 11.54
N PRO A 52 27.22 2.10 11.02
CA PRO A 52 27.20 0.72 11.49
C PRO A 52 27.63 0.67 12.97
N VAL A 53 26.84 0.04 13.84
CA VAL A 53 27.17 -0.12 15.26
C VAL A 53 27.34 -1.60 15.56
N ASN A 54 28.56 -1.98 15.93
CA ASN A 54 28.95 -3.34 16.27
C ASN A 54 30.15 -3.32 17.24
N PRO A 55 29.99 -3.78 18.51
CA PRO A 55 31.07 -3.74 19.50
C PRO A 55 32.21 -4.72 19.21
N LEU A 56 32.02 -5.69 18.31
CA LEU A 56 32.98 -6.75 18.05
C LEU A 56 33.83 -6.51 16.78
N ARG A 57 33.49 -5.49 15.98
CA ARG A 57 34.11 -5.26 14.68
C ARG A 57 34.49 -3.80 14.51
N ALA A 58 35.70 -3.54 14.04
CA ALA A 58 36.14 -2.19 13.67
C ALA A 58 35.62 -1.75 12.30
N LEU A 59 35.30 -2.71 11.42
CA LEU A 59 34.73 -2.48 10.09
C LEU A 59 33.51 -3.35 9.88
N VAL A 60 32.50 -2.81 9.20
CA VAL A 60 31.35 -3.54 8.67
C VAL A 60 31.11 -3.12 7.21
N GLN A 61 31.18 -4.06 6.29
CA GLN A 61 31.10 -3.90 4.83
C GLN A 61 32.07 -2.85 4.28
N GLY A 62 33.25 -2.76 4.89
CA GLY A 62 34.30 -1.79 4.54
C GLY A 62 34.15 -0.41 5.18
N GLU A 63 33.10 -0.17 5.96
CA GLU A 63 32.85 1.09 6.66
C GLU A 63 33.24 1.01 8.13
N THR A 64 33.68 2.13 8.72
CA THR A 64 33.97 2.22 10.15
C THR A 64 32.74 1.85 10.96
N ALA A 65 32.89 0.83 11.81
CA ALA A 65 31.88 0.43 12.76
C ALA A 65 32.19 1.01 14.14
N TRP A 66 31.13 1.45 14.81
CA TRP A 66 31.18 2.09 16.12
C TRP A 66 30.82 1.08 17.21
N ALA A 67 31.44 1.18 18.39
CA ALA A 67 31.20 0.22 19.45
C ALA A 67 29.83 0.43 20.12
N ALA A 68 29.43 1.68 20.32
CA ALA A 68 28.13 2.07 20.88
C ALA A 68 27.51 3.26 20.15
N LEU A 69 26.21 3.50 20.38
CA LEU A 69 25.50 4.67 19.85
C LEU A 69 26.05 5.98 20.43
N ALA A 70 26.52 5.95 21.68
CA ALA A 70 27.11 7.11 22.35
C ALA A 70 28.46 7.55 21.76
N ASP A 71 29.14 6.67 21.00
CA ASP A 71 30.43 6.99 20.38
C ASP A 71 30.27 7.74 19.05
N LEU A 72 29.05 7.80 18.52
CA LEU A 72 28.78 8.41 17.21
C LEU A 72 29.09 9.92 17.20
N PRO A 73 29.51 10.47 16.05
CA PRO A 73 29.85 11.89 15.94
C PRO A 73 28.64 12.81 16.06
N GLU A 74 27.43 12.26 15.91
CA GLU A 74 26.16 12.93 16.13
C GLU A 74 25.11 11.93 16.62
N VAL A 75 24.03 12.42 17.24
CA VAL A 75 22.87 11.59 17.55
C VAL A 75 22.13 11.25 16.24
N PRO A 76 21.96 9.96 15.90
CA PRO A 76 21.26 9.57 14.68
C PRO A 76 19.78 9.92 14.73
N GLU A 77 19.20 10.36 13.62
CA GLU A 77 17.76 10.64 13.55
C GLU A 77 16.93 9.36 13.53
N HIS A 78 17.44 8.29 12.92
CA HIS A 78 16.78 6.99 12.85
C HIS A 78 17.73 5.85 13.19
N VAL A 79 17.39 5.03 14.20
CA VAL A 79 18.13 3.82 14.53
C VAL A 79 17.37 2.58 14.05
N PHE A 80 18.03 1.65 13.37
CA PHE A 80 17.48 0.33 13.07
C PHE A 80 18.20 -0.73 13.90
N VAL A 81 17.46 -1.36 14.81
CA VAL A 81 17.94 -2.42 15.70
C VAL A 81 17.78 -3.78 15.02
N LEU A 82 18.92 -4.39 14.70
CA LEU A 82 19.07 -5.66 13.97
C LEU A 82 19.55 -6.80 14.88
N THR A 83 19.71 -6.53 16.17
CA THR A 83 20.15 -7.49 17.19
C THR A 83 19.04 -8.44 17.61
N GLY A 84 19.39 -9.46 18.40
CA GLY A 84 18.42 -10.37 19.01
C GLY A 84 17.58 -9.69 20.10
N THR A 85 16.40 -10.28 20.34
CA THR A 85 15.32 -9.78 21.22
C THR A 85 15.80 -9.33 22.60
N ASP A 86 16.76 -10.04 23.19
CA ASP A 86 17.21 -9.78 24.57
C ASP A 86 17.88 -8.43 24.76
N SER A 87 18.49 -7.87 23.71
CA SER A 87 19.18 -6.56 23.75
C SER A 87 18.29 -5.37 23.37
N VAL A 88 17.08 -5.64 22.84
CA VAL A 88 16.25 -4.60 22.22
C VAL A 88 15.81 -3.54 23.23
N VAL A 89 15.30 -3.96 24.40
CA VAL A 89 14.76 -3.04 25.41
C VAL A 89 15.83 -2.06 25.88
N GLU A 90 17.03 -2.56 26.16
CA GLU A 90 18.16 -1.73 26.58
C GLU A 90 18.62 -0.78 25.46
N THR A 91 18.68 -1.27 24.23
CA THR A 91 19.05 -0.45 23.05
C THR A 91 18.04 0.68 22.82
N VAL A 92 16.74 0.40 22.94
CA VAL A 92 15.69 1.43 22.80
C VAL A 92 15.76 2.44 23.96
N ALA A 93 16.07 1.99 25.18
CA ALA A 93 16.30 2.88 26.32
C ALA A 93 17.52 3.80 26.09
N GLU A 94 18.61 3.28 25.53
CA GLU A 94 19.77 4.08 25.14
C GLU A 94 19.41 5.12 24.07
N CYS A 95 18.68 4.72 23.03
CA CYS A 95 18.17 5.63 22.01
C CYS A 95 17.35 6.77 22.62
N GLY A 96 16.46 6.45 23.56
CA GLY A 96 15.66 7.44 24.28
C GLY A 96 16.51 8.41 25.11
N ARG A 97 17.55 7.92 25.81
CA ARG A 97 18.49 8.78 26.56
C ARG A 97 19.30 9.72 25.66
N LEU A 98 19.71 9.24 24.49
CA LEU A 98 20.49 10.03 23.53
C LEU A 98 19.65 11.05 22.75
N GLY A 99 18.31 10.93 22.79
CA GLY A 99 17.42 11.81 22.04
C GLY A 99 17.24 11.42 20.57
N VAL A 100 17.38 10.13 20.25
CA VAL A 100 17.03 9.58 18.94
C VAL A 100 15.54 9.82 18.68
N LYS A 101 15.20 10.20 17.45
CA LYS A 101 13.80 10.54 17.10
C LYS A 101 12.97 9.29 16.83
N VAL A 102 13.51 8.36 16.02
CA VAL A 102 12.81 7.15 15.59
C VAL A 102 13.70 5.92 15.74
N VAL A 103 13.14 4.84 16.26
CA VAL A 103 13.77 3.52 16.33
C VAL A 103 12.91 2.51 15.58
N THR A 104 13.48 1.75 14.66
CA THR A 104 12.85 0.57 14.08
C THR A 104 13.47 -0.67 14.68
N VAL A 105 12.65 -1.66 15.02
CA VAL A 105 13.10 -2.91 15.64
C VAL A 105 12.75 -4.10 14.75
N LEU A 106 13.78 -4.84 14.33
CA LEU A 106 13.63 -6.03 13.48
C LEU A 106 13.16 -7.25 14.27
N ALA A 107 13.68 -7.43 15.48
CA ALA A 107 13.50 -8.66 16.24
C ALA A 107 12.02 -8.97 16.50
N SER A 108 11.69 -10.26 16.41
CA SER A 108 10.48 -10.86 16.97
C SER A 108 10.73 -11.34 18.41
N GLY A 109 9.83 -12.10 19.00
CA GLY A 109 9.94 -12.58 20.39
C GLY A 109 9.17 -11.73 21.39
N PHE A 110 8.18 -10.97 20.93
CA PHE A 110 7.37 -10.03 21.71
C PHE A 110 5.99 -10.65 22.01
N SER A 111 4.90 -9.88 22.03
CA SER A 111 3.59 -10.38 22.48
C SER A 111 3.14 -11.67 21.76
N GLU A 112 3.58 -11.89 20.51
CA GLU A 112 3.37 -13.12 19.74
C GLU A 112 4.02 -14.37 20.35
N SER A 113 4.97 -14.21 21.28
CA SER A 113 5.68 -15.29 21.98
C SER A 113 5.20 -15.51 23.42
N GLY A 114 4.04 -14.94 23.80
CA GLY A 114 3.41 -15.14 25.11
C GLY A 114 3.82 -14.10 26.17
N SER A 115 3.64 -14.45 27.45
CA SER A 115 3.70 -13.50 28.57
C SER A 115 5.05 -12.79 28.74
N ALA A 116 6.17 -13.51 28.54
CA ALA A 116 7.51 -12.92 28.59
C ALA A 116 7.70 -11.87 27.50
N GLY A 117 7.17 -12.12 26.30
CA GLY A 117 7.22 -11.17 25.20
C GLY A 117 6.29 -9.98 25.41
N ALA A 118 5.11 -10.18 26.00
CA ALA A 118 4.23 -9.08 26.42
C ALA A 118 4.91 -8.15 27.45
N ALA A 119 5.63 -8.71 28.42
CA ALA A 119 6.40 -7.92 29.38
C ALA A 119 7.52 -7.08 28.71
N ARG A 120 8.14 -7.61 27.64
CA ARG A 120 9.10 -6.83 26.83
C ARG A 120 8.41 -5.68 26.10
N GLU A 121 7.22 -5.89 25.54
CA GLU A 121 6.45 -4.79 24.93
C GLU A 121 6.06 -3.73 25.94
N ASP A 122 5.63 -4.11 27.14
CA ASP A 122 5.29 -3.16 28.20
C ASP A 122 6.49 -2.29 28.60
N ALA A 123 7.68 -2.89 28.69
CA ALA A 123 8.93 -2.16 28.91
C ALA A 123 9.23 -1.17 27.76
N LEU A 124 9.05 -1.57 26.51
CA LEU A 124 9.19 -0.67 25.36
C LEU A 124 8.18 0.49 25.41
N ARG A 125 6.91 0.22 25.75
CA ARG A 125 5.90 1.27 25.91
C ARG A 125 6.26 2.25 27.02
N ALA A 126 6.86 1.77 28.12
CA ALA A 126 7.33 2.63 29.19
C ALA A 126 8.43 3.58 28.71
N ILE A 127 9.44 3.06 28.01
CA ILE A 127 10.54 3.86 27.45
C ILE A 127 10.03 4.93 26.49
N VAL A 128 9.13 4.57 25.58
CA VAL A 128 8.51 5.51 24.62
C VAL A 128 7.80 6.64 25.36
N ARG A 129 7.02 6.33 26.41
CA ARG A 129 6.31 7.34 27.21
C ARG A 129 7.26 8.26 28.00
N GLU A 130 8.35 7.71 28.54
CA GLU A 130 9.28 8.45 29.38
C GLU A 130 10.22 9.36 28.58
N THR A 131 10.66 8.91 27.41
CA THR A 131 11.71 9.59 26.64
C THR A 131 11.19 10.34 25.41
N GLY A 132 10.01 9.98 24.92
CA GLY A 132 9.43 10.55 23.70
C GLY A 132 10.03 10.00 22.39
N VAL A 133 10.96 9.04 22.47
CA VAL A 133 11.44 8.30 21.28
C VAL A 133 10.26 7.59 20.61
N ARG A 134 10.18 7.64 19.28
CA ARG A 134 9.13 6.93 18.53
C ARG A 134 9.62 5.58 18.04
N LEU A 135 8.76 4.57 18.05
CA LEU A 135 9.13 3.19 17.73
C LEU A 135 8.26 2.59 16.61
N VAL A 136 8.91 2.06 15.57
CA VAL A 136 8.30 1.21 14.54
C VAL A 136 8.62 -0.25 14.84
N GLY A 137 7.59 -1.08 14.93
CA GLY A 137 7.72 -2.47 15.32
C GLY A 137 7.28 -2.73 16.77
N PRO A 138 7.89 -3.70 17.47
CA PRO A 138 8.91 -4.65 16.99
C PRO A 138 8.38 -5.57 15.87
N SER A 139 9.19 -6.54 15.43
CA SER A 139 8.87 -7.39 14.27
C SER A 139 8.69 -6.62 12.95
N SER A 140 9.44 -5.52 12.77
CA SER A 140 9.39 -4.70 11.56
C SER A 140 10.53 -5.04 10.60
N LEU A 141 10.23 -5.30 9.33
CA LEU A 141 11.28 -5.47 8.32
C LEU A 141 11.95 -4.15 7.89
N GLY A 142 11.44 -2.99 8.32
CA GLY A 142 12.04 -1.71 8.02
C GLY A 142 11.14 -0.73 7.27
N VAL A 143 11.78 0.33 6.80
CA VAL A 143 11.18 1.53 6.19
C VAL A 143 11.88 1.82 4.87
N ILE A 144 11.09 2.08 3.84
CA ILE A 144 11.58 2.34 2.51
C ILE A 144 11.01 3.65 1.99
N ASN A 145 11.86 4.52 1.44
CA ASN A 145 11.48 5.67 0.65
C ASN A 145 12.36 5.73 -0.62
N PRO A 146 11.83 5.30 -1.78
CA PRO A 146 12.60 5.27 -3.03
C PRO A 146 13.11 6.65 -3.45
N ARG A 147 12.29 7.71 -3.29
CA ARG A 147 12.64 9.10 -3.65
C ARG A 147 13.85 9.62 -2.88
N ALA A 148 13.92 9.26 -1.60
CA ALA A 148 15.03 9.64 -0.72
C ALA A 148 16.20 8.66 -0.75
N ARG A 149 16.13 7.62 -1.62
CA ARG A 149 17.11 6.53 -1.69
C ARG A 149 17.33 5.84 -0.32
N MET A 150 16.31 5.87 0.53
CA MET A 150 16.33 5.29 1.85
C MET A 150 15.73 3.88 1.78
N LEU A 151 16.56 2.88 1.51
CA LEU A 151 16.17 1.46 1.56
C LEU A 151 16.55 0.83 2.92
N LEU A 152 16.02 1.37 4.02
CA LEU A 152 16.31 0.90 5.38
C LEU A 152 15.50 -0.37 5.69
N THR A 153 15.89 -1.52 5.14
CA THR A 153 15.10 -2.76 5.24
C THR A 153 15.95 -4.03 5.27
N ALA A 154 15.44 -5.06 5.95
CA ALA A 154 15.99 -6.41 5.96
C ALA A 154 15.29 -7.36 4.95
N ASN A 155 14.29 -6.87 4.22
CA ASN A 155 13.52 -7.66 3.26
C ASN A 155 14.36 -7.94 1.99
N ALA A 156 14.57 -9.23 1.69
CA ALA A 156 15.38 -9.68 0.55
C ALA A 156 14.85 -9.23 -0.82
N ALA A 157 13.57 -8.89 -0.94
CA ALA A 157 12.98 -8.40 -2.19
C ALA A 157 13.63 -7.09 -2.70
N PHE A 158 14.35 -6.38 -1.84
CA PHE A 158 15.07 -5.14 -2.19
C PHE A 158 16.52 -5.37 -2.64
N ALA A 159 16.95 -6.64 -2.79
CA ALA A 159 18.24 -6.96 -3.39
C ALA A 159 18.27 -6.71 -4.91
N GLU A 160 17.10 -6.67 -5.57
CA GLU A 160 17.01 -6.28 -6.97
C GLU A 160 17.13 -4.75 -7.11
N PRO A 161 17.98 -4.25 -8.02
CA PRO A 161 18.11 -2.81 -8.26
C PRO A 161 16.84 -2.22 -8.89
N ASP A 162 16.74 -0.90 -8.93
CA ASP A 162 15.65 -0.14 -9.59
C ASP A 162 14.27 -0.35 -8.97
N ILE A 163 14.14 -0.05 -7.68
CA ILE A 163 12.83 0.03 -7.02
C ILE A 163 12.01 1.13 -7.72
N PRO A 164 10.83 0.81 -8.30
CA PRO A 164 10.07 1.81 -9.04
C PRO A 164 9.58 2.91 -8.09
N GLU A 165 10.00 4.14 -8.38
CA GLU A 165 9.47 5.33 -7.73
C GLU A 165 8.05 5.60 -8.22
N GLY A 166 7.16 5.97 -7.31
CA GLY A 166 5.80 6.36 -7.66
C GLY A 166 5.10 7.07 -6.53
N ARG A 167 3.77 6.97 -6.50
CA ARG A 167 2.91 7.83 -5.67
C ARG A 167 2.07 7.08 -4.65
N VAL A 168 2.32 5.78 -4.52
CA VAL A 168 1.61 4.88 -3.60
C VAL A 168 2.37 4.78 -2.29
N PHE A 169 1.72 5.10 -1.18
CA PHE A 169 2.27 4.82 0.14
C PHE A 169 1.74 3.48 0.66
N VAL A 170 2.62 2.61 1.12
CA VAL A 170 2.28 1.27 1.63
C VAL A 170 2.57 1.21 3.13
N ALA A 171 1.60 0.77 3.91
CA ALA A 171 1.80 0.44 5.32
C ALA A 171 1.27 -0.96 5.60
N SER A 172 2.09 -1.80 6.22
CA SER A 172 1.82 -3.24 6.34
C SER A 172 2.24 -3.79 7.70
N HIS A 173 1.35 -4.55 8.34
CA HIS A 173 1.74 -5.37 9.49
C HIS A 173 2.76 -6.43 9.08
N SER A 174 2.59 -7.02 7.90
CA SER A 174 3.49 -8.03 7.36
C SER A 174 4.59 -7.43 6.50
N GLY A 175 5.84 -7.49 6.97
CA GLY A 175 6.98 -7.04 6.18
C GLY A 175 7.20 -7.86 4.89
N SER A 176 6.86 -9.16 4.90
CA SER A 176 7.00 -10.01 3.71
C SER A 176 6.03 -9.60 2.59
N MET A 177 4.83 -9.13 2.94
CA MET A 177 3.87 -8.61 1.98
C MET A 177 4.33 -7.34 1.27
N ILE A 178 5.18 -6.53 1.90
CA ILE A 178 5.83 -5.41 1.22
C ILE A 178 6.69 -5.91 0.05
N GLY A 179 7.47 -6.98 0.26
CA GLY A 179 8.29 -7.56 -0.80
C GLY A 179 7.45 -8.11 -1.95
N ALA A 180 6.34 -8.78 -1.63
CA ALA A 180 5.39 -9.26 -2.63
C ALA A 180 4.76 -8.12 -3.44
N LEU A 181 4.36 -7.03 -2.77
CA LEU A 181 3.80 -5.84 -3.42
C LEU A 181 4.82 -5.16 -4.34
N VAL A 182 6.09 -5.04 -3.90
CA VAL A 182 7.16 -4.44 -4.71
C VAL A 182 7.42 -5.25 -5.98
N SER A 183 7.63 -6.57 -5.84
CA SER A 183 7.90 -7.46 -6.98
C SER A 183 6.74 -7.43 -8.00
N ARG A 184 5.51 -7.53 -7.51
CA ARG A 184 4.30 -7.50 -8.35
C ARG A 184 3.99 -6.12 -8.93
N GLY A 185 4.33 -5.05 -8.20
CA GLY A 185 4.15 -3.67 -8.62
C GLY A 185 5.08 -3.33 -9.77
N ARG A 186 6.36 -3.73 -9.68
CA ARG A 186 7.35 -3.57 -10.75
C ARG A 186 6.87 -4.16 -12.07
N ALA A 187 6.36 -5.39 -12.05
CA ALA A 187 5.84 -6.05 -13.26
C ALA A 187 4.65 -5.30 -13.92
N ARG A 188 3.99 -4.40 -13.17
CA ARG A 188 2.83 -3.61 -13.60
C ARG A 188 3.13 -2.12 -13.78
N GLY A 189 4.39 -1.70 -13.65
CA GLY A 189 4.76 -0.28 -13.70
C GLY A 189 4.22 0.54 -12.51
N VAL A 190 3.88 -0.11 -11.40
CA VAL A 190 3.45 0.55 -10.17
C VAL A 190 4.66 0.83 -9.29
N GLY A 191 4.91 2.11 -9.03
CA GLY A 191 5.94 2.57 -8.12
C GLY A 191 5.40 3.12 -6.81
N PHE A 192 6.31 3.26 -5.84
CA PHE A 192 5.99 3.55 -4.45
C PHE A 192 6.63 4.85 -3.99
N ALA A 193 5.89 5.61 -3.19
CA ALA A 193 6.37 6.84 -2.53
C ALA A 193 6.99 6.55 -1.17
N GLY A 194 6.57 5.48 -0.53
CA GLY A 194 7.11 4.98 0.74
C GLY A 194 6.47 3.64 1.12
N LEU A 195 7.21 2.78 1.80
CA LEU A 195 6.74 1.49 2.29
C LEU A 195 7.21 1.28 3.72
N VAL A 196 6.28 1.02 4.65
CA VAL A 196 6.59 0.85 6.08
C VAL A 196 6.04 -0.47 6.58
N SER A 197 6.93 -1.32 7.09
CA SER A 197 6.55 -2.50 7.87
C SER A 197 6.35 -2.07 9.31
N VAL A 198 5.14 -2.18 9.86
CA VAL A 198 4.84 -1.68 11.21
C VAL A 198 4.99 -2.75 12.31
N GLY A 199 4.99 -4.03 11.94
CA GLY A 199 5.08 -5.13 12.89
C GLY A 199 3.96 -5.07 13.95
N ASN A 200 4.33 -5.18 15.22
CA ASN A 200 3.40 -5.29 16.35
C ASN A 200 2.73 -3.96 16.77
N GLU A 201 3.16 -2.81 16.24
CA GLU A 201 2.61 -1.49 16.60
C GLU A 201 2.63 -1.19 18.11
N VAL A 202 3.79 -1.38 18.76
CA VAL A 202 3.97 -1.06 20.19
C VAL A 202 3.89 0.44 20.47
N ASP A 203 4.27 1.28 19.50
CA ASP A 203 4.08 2.73 19.53
C ASP A 203 3.43 3.22 18.23
N LEU A 204 4.20 3.37 17.15
CA LEU A 204 3.69 3.93 15.90
C LEU A 204 2.75 2.96 15.20
N SER A 205 1.49 3.38 15.07
CA SER A 205 0.49 2.67 14.28
C SER A 205 0.51 3.05 12.79
N ILE A 206 -0.05 2.20 11.94
CA ILE A 206 -0.34 2.48 10.52
C ILE A 206 -1.10 3.80 10.39
N GLY A 207 -2.08 4.04 11.27
CA GLY A 207 -2.86 5.27 11.25
C GLY A 207 -2.01 6.51 11.45
N GLU A 208 -1.10 6.51 12.43
CA GLU A 208 -0.21 7.64 12.70
C GLU A 208 0.85 7.83 11.60
N ILE A 209 1.46 6.74 11.14
CA ILE A 209 2.47 6.77 10.08
C ILE A 209 1.86 7.32 8.80
N CYS A 210 0.69 6.82 8.38
CA CYS A 210 0.02 7.33 7.19
C CYS A 210 -0.48 8.77 7.38
N ALA A 211 -0.95 9.15 8.58
CA ALA A 211 -1.35 10.52 8.87
C ALA A 211 -0.19 11.51 8.70
N ALA A 212 1.02 11.13 9.12
CA ALA A 212 2.21 11.96 9.01
C ALA A 212 2.61 12.28 7.56
N THR A 213 2.14 11.50 6.57
CA THR A 213 2.48 11.65 5.16
C THR A 213 1.38 12.29 4.32
N LEU A 214 0.26 12.68 4.94
CA LEU A 214 -0.92 13.20 4.24
C LEU A 214 -0.65 14.49 3.48
N ASP A 215 0.31 15.30 3.91
CA ASP A 215 0.63 16.58 3.26
C ASP A 215 1.69 16.45 2.16
N ASP A 216 2.26 15.27 1.94
CA ASP A 216 3.21 15.03 0.84
C ASP A 216 2.46 15.00 -0.51
N PRO A 217 2.73 15.94 -1.44
CA PRO A 217 2.10 15.95 -2.75
C PRO A 217 2.59 14.82 -3.67
N GLY A 218 3.68 14.13 -3.30
CA GLY A 218 4.20 12.92 -3.93
C GLY A 218 3.35 11.69 -3.63
N ILE A 219 2.48 11.72 -2.62
CA ILE A 219 1.59 10.60 -2.27
C ILE A 219 0.17 10.94 -2.70
N ASP A 220 -0.42 10.12 -3.55
CA ASP A 220 -1.83 10.28 -3.96
C ASP A 220 -2.74 9.15 -3.49
N SER A 221 -2.20 8.08 -2.92
CA SER A 221 -2.99 6.91 -2.54
C SER A 221 -2.26 6.05 -1.51
N TYR A 222 -3.04 5.29 -0.74
CA TYR A 222 -2.55 4.46 0.36
C TYR A 222 -3.00 3.01 0.22
N VAL A 223 -2.04 2.08 0.29
CA VAL A 223 -2.30 0.63 0.32
C VAL A 223 -1.96 0.10 1.71
N LEU A 224 -2.93 -0.54 2.36
CA LEU A 224 -2.79 -1.09 3.70
C LEU A 224 -2.88 -2.62 3.68
N PHE A 225 -1.99 -3.28 4.40
CA PHE A 225 -2.11 -4.71 4.68
C PHE A 225 -2.36 -4.92 6.18
N LEU A 226 -3.58 -5.32 6.50
CA LEU A 226 -4.13 -5.30 7.85
C LEU A 226 -4.29 -6.71 8.41
N GLU A 227 -3.67 -6.98 9.55
CA GLU A 227 -3.88 -8.20 10.34
C GLU A 227 -4.79 -7.90 11.53
N SER A 228 -4.51 -6.81 12.25
CA SER A 228 -5.32 -6.32 13.37
C SER A 228 -5.98 -4.97 13.04
N LEU A 229 -6.87 -4.53 13.94
CA LEU A 229 -7.45 -3.17 13.97
C LEU A 229 -7.32 -2.53 15.37
N HIS A 230 -6.30 -2.92 16.15
CA HIS A 230 -6.12 -2.46 17.54
C HIS A 230 -6.11 -0.94 17.65
N HIS A 231 -5.41 -0.27 16.75
CA HIS A 231 -5.32 1.19 16.69
C HIS A 231 -6.40 1.83 15.80
N GLY A 232 -7.62 1.31 15.87
CA GLY A 232 -8.75 1.70 15.00
C GLY A 232 -9.07 3.20 15.04
N ALA A 233 -8.88 3.88 16.18
CA ALA A 233 -9.10 5.32 16.27
C ALA A 233 -8.13 6.14 15.39
N ALA A 234 -6.84 5.80 15.41
CA ALA A 234 -5.82 6.43 14.58
C ALA A 234 -6.06 6.13 13.09
N LEU A 235 -6.33 4.87 12.77
CA LEU A 235 -6.65 4.43 11.40
C LEU A 235 -7.86 5.19 10.84
N ARG A 236 -8.94 5.31 11.62
CA ARG A 236 -10.14 6.09 11.27
C ARG A 236 -9.84 7.56 11.03
N SER A 237 -9.07 8.19 11.92
CA SER A 237 -8.70 9.61 11.78
C SER A 237 -7.91 9.84 10.49
N PHE A 238 -6.91 9.00 10.23
CA PHE A 238 -6.12 9.03 9.00
C PHE A 238 -7.01 8.86 7.77
N ALA A 239 -7.83 7.82 7.71
CA ALA A 239 -8.64 7.51 6.53
C ALA A 239 -9.60 8.65 6.19
N ARG A 240 -10.24 9.26 7.19
CA ARG A 240 -11.12 10.42 7.00
C ARG A 240 -10.39 11.67 6.52
N GLU A 241 -9.12 11.82 6.88
CA GLU A 241 -8.30 12.97 6.44
C GLU A 241 -7.68 12.75 5.06
N ALA A 242 -7.31 11.50 4.74
CA ALA A 242 -6.95 11.06 3.40
C ALA A 242 -8.10 11.31 2.43
N ALA A 243 -9.31 10.93 2.82
CA ALA A 243 -10.54 11.18 2.07
C ALA A 243 -10.75 12.68 1.79
N ARG A 244 -10.60 13.55 2.81
CA ARG A 244 -10.71 15.01 2.64
C ARG A 244 -9.69 15.59 1.65
N ARG A 245 -8.52 14.96 1.51
CA ARG A 245 -7.47 15.34 0.53
C ARG A 245 -7.63 14.66 -0.83
N GLY A 246 -8.68 13.86 -1.04
CA GLY A 246 -8.86 13.09 -2.27
C GLY A 246 -7.82 11.97 -2.45
N LYS A 247 -7.22 11.48 -1.36
CA LYS A 247 -6.23 10.39 -1.37
C LYS A 247 -6.92 9.07 -0.99
N PRO A 248 -7.30 8.21 -1.96
CA PRO A 248 -7.98 6.96 -1.66
C PRO A 248 -7.11 6.01 -0.82
N VAL A 249 -7.79 5.25 0.05
CA VAL A 249 -7.18 4.23 0.91
C VAL A 249 -7.76 2.87 0.54
N MET A 250 -6.90 1.94 0.13
CA MET A 250 -7.26 0.56 -0.17
C MET A 250 -6.62 -0.37 0.85
N ALA A 251 -7.36 -1.36 1.34
CA ALA A 251 -6.87 -2.27 2.37
C ALA A 251 -7.15 -3.73 2.05
N TYR A 252 -6.16 -4.57 2.30
CA TYR A 252 -6.31 -6.02 2.36
C TYR A 252 -6.32 -6.45 3.83
N LYS A 253 -7.49 -6.84 4.33
CA LYS A 253 -7.68 -7.26 5.73
C LYS A 253 -7.78 -8.78 5.82
N LEU A 254 -6.80 -9.40 6.49
CA LEU A 254 -6.78 -10.82 6.83
C LEU A 254 -7.81 -11.17 7.92
N GLY A 255 -8.03 -12.47 8.15
CA GLY A 255 -8.95 -12.96 9.19
C GLY A 255 -10.43 -12.98 8.78
N ARG A 256 -10.72 -13.20 7.49
CA ARG A 256 -12.09 -13.17 6.93
C ARG A 256 -12.94 -14.39 7.27
N SER A 257 -12.31 -15.56 7.34
CA SER A 257 -12.95 -16.80 7.74
C SER A 257 -12.62 -17.11 9.20
N PRO A 258 -13.43 -17.91 9.90
CA PRO A 258 -13.13 -18.35 11.26
C PRO A 258 -11.72 -18.95 11.39
N ALA A 259 -11.34 -19.82 10.45
CA ALA A 259 -10.01 -20.43 10.42
C ALA A 259 -8.89 -19.39 10.22
N ALA A 260 -9.09 -18.41 9.33
CA ALA A 260 -8.11 -17.35 9.13
C ALA A 260 -8.02 -16.41 10.34
N ALA A 261 -9.15 -16.14 11.02
CA ALA A 261 -9.19 -15.33 12.22
C ALA A 261 -8.38 -15.99 13.35
N GLU A 262 -8.57 -17.29 13.59
CA GLU A 262 -7.78 -18.08 14.55
C GLU A 262 -6.27 -18.06 14.23
N MET A 263 -5.90 -18.21 12.95
CA MET A 263 -4.50 -18.09 12.52
C MET A 263 -3.92 -16.69 12.77
N VAL A 264 -4.68 -15.62 12.53
CA VAL A 264 -4.22 -14.26 12.79
C VAL A 264 -4.04 -14.02 14.30
N VAL A 265 -4.97 -14.51 15.13
CA VAL A 265 -4.86 -14.46 16.60
C VAL A 265 -3.58 -15.13 17.08
N THR A 266 -3.32 -16.36 16.62
CA THR A 266 -2.13 -17.11 17.02
C THR A 266 -0.83 -16.50 16.49
N HIS A 267 -0.86 -15.86 15.32
CA HIS A 267 0.29 -15.21 14.72
C HIS A 267 0.64 -13.85 15.34
N THR A 268 -0.36 -13.13 15.88
CA THR A 268 -0.20 -11.75 16.35
C THR A 268 -0.48 -11.55 17.84
N GLY A 269 -0.99 -12.56 18.54
CA GLY A 269 -1.46 -12.45 19.93
C GLY A 269 -2.73 -11.59 20.09
N ALA A 270 -3.34 -11.11 19.01
CA ALA A 270 -4.55 -10.27 19.01
C ALA A 270 -5.81 -11.07 19.35
N LEU A 271 -6.86 -10.43 19.88
CA LEU A 271 -8.20 -11.05 19.96
C LEU A 271 -8.81 -11.15 18.56
N ALA A 272 -9.53 -12.25 18.27
CA ALA A 272 -10.26 -12.40 17.02
C ALA A 272 -11.32 -11.29 16.92
N GLY A 273 -11.16 -10.37 15.97
CA GLY A 273 -12.25 -9.49 15.56
C GLY A 273 -13.14 -10.24 14.59
N GLU A 274 -14.46 -10.14 14.77
CA GLU A 274 -15.43 -10.66 13.80
C GLU A 274 -15.28 -9.92 12.46
N ASP A 275 -15.31 -10.65 11.33
CA ASP A 275 -15.05 -10.07 10.01
C ASP A 275 -16.10 -9.02 9.59
N ASP A 276 -17.32 -9.16 10.09
CA ASP A 276 -18.42 -8.21 9.89
C ASP A 276 -18.16 -6.87 10.61
N VAL A 277 -17.58 -6.88 11.81
CA VAL A 277 -17.13 -5.68 12.52
C VAL A 277 -15.99 -5.00 11.75
N ALA A 278 -15.03 -5.78 11.25
CA ALA A 278 -13.95 -5.24 10.42
C ALA A 278 -14.48 -4.61 9.11
N GLU A 279 -15.42 -5.28 8.43
CA GLU A 279 -16.09 -4.78 7.23
C GLU A 279 -16.86 -3.48 7.50
N ALA A 280 -17.66 -3.46 8.57
CA ALA A 280 -18.42 -2.27 8.98
C ALA A 280 -17.50 -1.10 9.31
N PHE A 281 -16.42 -1.36 10.05
CA PHE A 281 -15.42 -0.36 10.40
C PHE A 281 -14.72 0.23 9.16
N LEU A 282 -14.23 -0.62 8.25
CA LEU A 282 -13.55 -0.16 7.04
C LEU A 282 -14.49 0.68 6.16
N ARG A 283 -15.75 0.25 6.01
CA ARG A 283 -16.79 0.98 5.27
C ARG A 283 -17.08 2.35 5.88
N ASP A 284 -17.24 2.44 7.20
CA ASP A 284 -17.48 3.69 7.92
C ASP A 284 -16.25 4.63 7.92
N CYS A 285 -15.06 4.08 7.70
CA CYS A 285 -13.84 4.87 7.46
C CYS A 285 -13.67 5.32 6.00
N GLY A 286 -14.47 4.80 5.07
CA GLY A 286 -14.29 5.04 3.63
C GLY A 286 -13.07 4.32 3.04
N ILE A 287 -12.62 3.23 3.67
CA ILE A 287 -11.49 2.42 3.18
C ILE A 287 -12.01 1.34 2.23
N ALA A 288 -11.48 1.30 1.01
CA ALA A 288 -11.83 0.30 0.02
C ALA A 288 -11.20 -1.05 0.38
N ARG A 289 -12.01 -2.00 0.85
CA ARG A 289 -11.55 -3.36 1.15
C ARG A 289 -11.36 -4.16 -0.14
N ILE A 290 -10.15 -4.68 -0.35
CA ILE A 290 -9.77 -5.46 -1.52
C ILE A 290 -9.44 -6.90 -1.10
N GLY A 291 -10.08 -7.87 -1.75
CA GLY A 291 -9.95 -9.29 -1.42
C GLY A 291 -8.93 -10.08 -2.25
N ILE A 292 -8.29 -9.43 -3.24
CA ILE A 292 -7.30 -10.04 -4.12
C ILE A 292 -6.04 -9.17 -4.06
N LEU A 293 -4.89 -9.77 -3.75
CA LEU A 293 -3.64 -9.04 -3.56
C LEU A 293 -3.26 -8.21 -4.80
N ASP A 294 -3.40 -8.77 -5.99
CA ASP A 294 -3.09 -8.07 -7.25
C ASP A 294 -3.98 -6.84 -7.48
N ALA A 295 -5.25 -6.91 -7.07
CA ALA A 295 -6.17 -5.80 -7.18
C ALA A 295 -5.82 -4.62 -6.26
N LEU A 296 -4.97 -4.80 -5.23
CA LEU A 296 -4.47 -3.66 -4.44
C LEU A 296 -3.61 -2.73 -5.30
N LEU A 297 -2.81 -3.30 -6.22
CA LEU A 297 -1.93 -2.53 -7.10
C LEU A 297 -2.72 -1.92 -8.27
N GLU A 298 -3.73 -2.63 -8.75
CA GLU A 298 -4.53 -2.24 -9.93
C GLU A 298 -5.70 -1.30 -9.61
N SER A 299 -6.12 -1.19 -8.35
CA SER A 299 -7.28 -0.38 -7.96
C SER A 299 -7.00 1.13 -7.92
N ARG A 300 -5.73 1.55 -7.75
CA ARG A 300 -5.36 2.96 -7.63
C ARG A 300 -5.86 3.85 -8.78
N PRO A 301 -5.61 3.54 -10.07
CA PRO A 301 -6.05 4.40 -11.18
C PRO A 301 -7.56 4.65 -11.18
N LEU A 302 -8.35 3.65 -10.80
CA LEU A 302 -9.79 3.78 -10.69
C LEU A 302 -10.17 4.61 -9.45
N ALA A 303 -9.54 4.33 -8.31
CA ALA A 303 -9.83 5.01 -7.05
C ALA A 303 -9.54 6.52 -7.10
N LEU A 304 -8.53 6.95 -7.88
CA LEU A 304 -8.21 8.37 -8.11
C LEU A 304 -9.24 9.11 -8.96
N ARG A 305 -10.01 8.38 -9.78
CA ARG A 305 -11.00 8.95 -10.72
C ARG A 305 -12.43 8.84 -10.22
N LEU A 306 -12.68 7.96 -9.26
CA LEU A 306 -13.97 7.85 -8.62
C LEU A 306 -14.10 8.89 -7.51
N PRO A 307 -15.09 9.78 -7.56
CA PRO A 307 -15.33 10.68 -6.46
C PRO A 307 -15.74 9.88 -5.22
N LEU A 308 -15.27 10.31 -4.05
CA LEU A 308 -15.75 9.79 -2.77
C LEU A 308 -17.24 10.11 -2.67
N ARG A 309 -18.07 9.08 -2.74
CA ARG A 309 -19.52 9.22 -2.70
C ARG A 309 -19.99 9.26 -1.24
N ALA A 310 -20.99 10.11 -0.96
CA ALA A 310 -21.67 10.08 0.32
C ALA A 310 -22.32 8.69 0.56
N PRO A 311 -22.45 8.22 1.81
CA PRO A 311 -23.04 6.91 2.11
C PRO A 311 -24.43 6.68 1.51
N GLN A 312 -25.22 7.74 1.31
CA GLN A 312 -26.56 7.69 0.73
C GLN A 312 -26.60 7.92 -0.79
N ALA A 313 -25.46 8.11 -1.45
CA ALA A 313 -25.42 8.33 -2.89
C ALA A 313 -25.95 7.09 -3.63
N ALA A 314 -26.64 7.33 -4.75
CA ALA A 314 -27.02 6.25 -5.65
C ALA A 314 -25.78 5.45 -6.09
N ARG A 315 -25.97 4.14 -6.23
CA ARG A 315 -24.92 3.25 -6.73
C ARG A 315 -24.53 3.64 -8.16
N PRO A 316 -23.25 3.50 -8.55
CA PRO A 316 -22.82 3.84 -9.90
C PRO A 316 -23.49 2.92 -10.93
N ARG A 317 -24.04 3.53 -11.97
CA ARG A 317 -24.57 2.82 -13.14
C ARG A 317 -23.43 2.52 -14.10
N VAL A 318 -23.20 1.24 -14.37
CA VAL A 318 -22.04 0.79 -15.16
C VAL A 318 -22.46 0.47 -16.59
N GLY A 319 -21.91 1.18 -17.56
CA GLY A 319 -22.00 0.80 -18.97
C GLY A 319 -20.92 -0.22 -19.32
N ILE A 320 -21.25 -1.23 -20.12
CA ILE A 320 -20.28 -2.25 -20.55
C ILE A 320 -20.21 -2.26 -22.06
N VAL A 321 -19.00 -2.13 -22.60
CA VAL A 321 -18.69 -2.38 -24.01
C VAL A 321 -17.77 -3.57 -24.11
N THR A 322 -18.03 -4.47 -25.06
CA THR A 322 -17.28 -5.73 -25.14
C THR A 322 -17.04 -6.19 -26.57
N THR A 323 -15.97 -6.95 -26.77
CA THR A 323 -15.75 -7.79 -27.96
C THR A 323 -16.02 -9.27 -27.69
N THR A 324 -16.39 -9.62 -26.45
CA THR A 324 -16.57 -10.98 -25.98
C THR A 324 -17.72 -11.06 -24.97
N GLY A 325 -18.84 -11.68 -25.37
CA GLY A 325 -19.99 -11.90 -24.47
C GLY A 325 -19.64 -12.63 -23.18
N GLY A 326 -18.78 -13.66 -23.23
CA GLY A 326 -18.37 -14.43 -22.04
C GLY A 326 -17.64 -13.58 -20.99
N GLY A 327 -16.63 -12.81 -21.42
CA GLY A 327 -15.92 -11.87 -20.55
C GLY A 327 -16.85 -10.79 -19.97
N ALA A 328 -17.78 -10.26 -20.77
CA ALA A 328 -18.75 -9.29 -20.26
C ALA A 328 -19.70 -9.91 -19.23
N ALA A 329 -20.12 -11.16 -19.42
CA ALA A 329 -20.92 -11.89 -18.45
C ALA A 329 -20.17 -12.05 -17.11
N MET A 330 -18.85 -12.30 -17.13
CA MET A 330 -18.02 -12.33 -15.91
C MET A 330 -18.05 -10.98 -15.18
N VAL A 331 -17.96 -9.86 -15.91
CA VAL A 331 -18.06 -8.52 -15.31
C VAL A 331 -19.46 -8.28 -14.72
N VAL A 332 -20.52 -8.55 -15.49
CA VAL A 332 -21.91 -8.37 -15.04
C VAL A 332 -22.18 -9.18 -13.77
N ASP A 333 -21.74 -10.43 -13.72
CA ASP A 333 -21.91 -11.31 -12.56
C ASP A 333 -21.17 -10.76 -11.33
N GLN A 334 -19.90 -10.36 -11.48
CA GLN A 334 -19.11 -9.80 -10.39
C GLN A 334 -19.63 -8.44 -9.91
N LEU A 335 -20.22 -7.62 -10.78
CA LEU A 335 -20.93 -6.40 -10.40
C LEU A 335 -22.15 -6.75 -9.54
N GLY A 336 -22.99 -7.69 -10.00
CA GLY A 336 -24.20 -8.13 -9.30
C GLY A 336 -23.91 -8.70 -7.89
N ILE A 337 -22.88 -9.53 -7.74
CA ILE A 337 -22.43 -10.06 -6.44
C ILE A 337 -22.02 -8.93 -5.48
N ARG A 338 -21.53 -7.80 -5.99
CA ARG A 338 -21.16 -6.61 -5.21
C ARG A 338 -22.32 -5.60 -5.09
N GLY A 339 -23.50 -5.97 -5.58
CA GLY A 339 -24.71 -5.16 -5.61
C GLY A 339 -24.64 -3.96 -6.56
N LEU A 340 -23.80 -4.01 -7.59
CA LEU A 340 -23.76 -3.03 -8.67
C LEU A 340 -24.49 -3.57 -9.88
N ASP A 341 -25.15 -2.68 -10.63
CA ASP A 341 -25.90 -3.05 -11.83
C ASP A 341 -25.18 -2.57 -13.10
N ALA A 342 -25.15 -3.46 -14.10
CA ALA A 342 -24.85 -3.09 -15.48
C ALA A 342 -26.10 -2.47 -16.10
N GLU A 343 -26.01 -1.18 -16.44
CA GLU A 343 -27.11 -0.38 -16.97
C GLU A 343 -27.22 -0.61 -18.49
N PRO A 344 -28.43 -0.87 -19.03
CA PRO A 344 -28.61 -0.95 -20.48
C PRO A 344 -28.40 0.41 -21.16
N ALA A 345 -27.89 0.39 -22.39
CA ALA A 345 -27.82 1.59 -23.22
C ALA A 345 -29.23 2.09 -23.56
N SER A 346 -29.46 3.40 -23.40
CA SER A 346 -30.73 4.01 -23.77
C SER A 346 -30.95 3.96 -25.29
N ALA A 347 -32.21 4.09 -25.71
CA ALA A 347 -32.56 4.19 -27.13
C ALA A 347 -31.81 5.33 -27.84
N ALA A 348 -31.56 6.45 -27.15
CA ALA A 348 -30.78 7.57 -27.68
C ALA A 348 -29.31 7.20 -27.90
N THR A 349 -28.70 6.49 -26.95
CA THR A 349 -27.32 6.00 -27.08
C THR A 349 -27.19 4.97 -28.20
N LEU A 350 -28.15 4.04 -28.32
CA LEU A 350 -28.21 3.07 -29.42
C LEU A 350 -28.37 3.75 -30.78
N ALA A 351 -29.20 4.79 -30.88
CA ALA A 351 -29.35 5.57 -32.13
C ALA A 351 -28.05 6.28 -32.54
N LYS A 352 -27.28 6.82 -31.57
CA LYS A 352 -25.98 7.43 -31.85
C LYS A 352 -24.96 6.41 -32.37
N LEU A 353 -24.94 5.20 -31.81
CA LEU A 353 -24.10 4.10 -32.30
C LEU A 353 -24.49 3.71 -33.73
N ALA A 354 -25.79 3.56 -34.00
CA ALA A 354 -26.29 3.22 -35.32
C ALA A 354 -25.92 4.28 -36.37
N ALA A 355 -25.97 5.57 -36.03
CA ALA A 355 -25.63 6.68 -36.91
C ALA A 355 -24.16 6.67 -37.37
N VAL A 356 -23.25 6.06 -36.61
CA VAL A 356 -21.84 5.87 -36.98
C VAL A 356 -21.54 4.47 -37.54
N GLY A 357 -22.59 3.71 -37.88
CA GLY A 357 -22.46 2.38 -38.48
C GLY A 357 -22.20 1.24 -37.48
N ILE A 358 -22.36 1.48 -36.17
CA ILE A 358 -22.20 0.47 -35.13
C ILE A 358 -23.58 -0.08 -34.75
N GLN A 359 -23.93 -1.23 -35.32
CA GLN A 359 -25.18 -1.92 -35.04
C GLN A 359 -24.99 -2.90 -33.88
N VAL A 360 -25.76 -2.73 -32.81
CA VAL A 360 -25.71 -3.57 -31.62
C VAL A 360 -27.12 -3.94 -31.17
N SER A 361 -27.27 -5.15 -30.62
CA SER A 361 -28.53 -5.58 -30.04
C SER A 361 -28.81 -4.82 -28.73
N PRO A 362 -30.06 -4.38 -28.46
CA PRO A 362 -30.42 -3.80 -27.18
C PRO A 362 -30.14 -4.77 -26.02
N GLY A 363 -29.55 -4.28 -24.94
CA GLY A 363 -29.23 -5.11 -23.78
C GLY A 363 -28.39 -4.38 -22.73
N ARG A 364 -28.03 -5.10 -21.67
CA ARG A 364 -27.15 -4.61 -20.59
C ARG A 364 -25.68 -4.44 -21.00
N ILE A 365 -25.32 -4.98 -22.16
CA ILE A 365 -23.98 -4.88 -22.73
C ILE A 365 -24.07 -4.35 -24.15
N VAL A 366 -23.09 -3.53 -24.53
CA VAL A 366 -22.84 -3.13 -25.91
C VAL A 366 -21.83 -4.11 -26.48
N ASP A 367 -22.33 -5.20 -27.07
CA ASP A 367 -21.49 -6.25 -27.68
C ASP A 367 -21.16 -5.87 -29.13
N LEU A 368 -19.90 -5.50 -29.35
CA LEU A 368 -19.36 -5.13 -30.65
C LEU A 368 -18.95 -6.36 -31.47
N THR A 369 -19.04 -7.57 -30.91
CA THR A 369 -18.59 -8.83 -31.51
C THR A 369 -17.13 -8.73 -31.99
N LEU A 370 -16.76 -9.52 -33.00
CA LEU A 370 -15.46 -9.44 -33.65
C LEU A 370 -15.19 -8.08 -34.31
N ALA A 371 -16.23 -7.34 -34.71
CA ALA A 371 -16.06 -6.02 -35.35
C ALA A 371 -15.38 -5.00 -34.41
N GLY A 372 -15.59 -5.12 -33.09
CA GLY A 372 -14.95 -4.28 -32.09
C GLY A 372 -13.45 -4.52 -31.91
N ALA A 373 -12.87 -5.53 -32.57
CA ALA A 373 -11.42 -5.67 -32.64
C ALA A 373 -10.78 -4.56 -33.50
N ARG A 374 -11.54 -3.83 -34.32
CA ARG A 374 -11.04 -2.69 -35.10
C ARG A 374 -11.03 -1.43 -34.24
N TYR A 375 -9.95 -0.65 -34.38
CA TYR A 375 -9.73 0.60 -33.65
C TYR A 375 -10.94 1.55 -33.75
N ASP A 376 -11.41 1.88 -34.95
CA ASP A 376 -12.47 2.87 -35.17
C ASP A 376 -13.81 2.46 -34.54
N VAL A 377 -14.10 1.15 -34.51
CA VAL A 377 -15.34 0.62 -33.94
C VAL A 377 -15.32 0.73 -32.42
N MET A 378 -14.25 0.26 -31.78
CA MET A 378 -14.11 0.37 -30.32
C MET A 378 -14.03 1.83 -29.87
N LYS A 379 -13.24 2.65 -30.58
CA LYS A 379 -13.09 4.08 -30.27
C LYS A 379 -14.41 4.83 -30.42
N GLY A 380 -15.13 4.63 -31.52
CA GLY A 380 -16.43 5.25 -31.75
C GLY A 380 -17.48 4.83 -30.71
N ALA A 381 -17.49 3.55 -30.31
CA ALA A 381 -18.35 3.08 -29.24
C ALA A 381 -17.99 3.74 -27.89
N LEU A 382 -16.71 3.77 -27.52
CA LEU A 382 -16.24 4.42 -26.30
C LEU A 382 -16.58 5.91 -26.25
N ASP A 383 -16.38 6.65 -27.35
CA ASP A 383 -16.71 8.08 -27.43
C ASP A 383 -18.18 8.35 -27.15
N ILE A 384 -19.07 7.48 -27.63
CA ILE A 384 -20.51 7.61 -27.39
C ILE A 384 -20.86 7.22 -25.95
N LEU A 385 -20.36 6.08 -25.46
CA LEU A 385 -20.68 5.56 -24.12
C LEU A 385 -20.12 6.45 -23.00
N LEU A 386 -18.91 6.98 -23.18
CA LEU A 386 -18.28 7.89 -22.21
C LEU A 386 -19.02 9.23 -22.09
N GLN A 387 -19.87 9.58 -23.05
CA GLN A 387 -20.75 10.77 -23.01
C GLN A 387 -22.22 10.45 -22.68
N ALA A 388 -22.59 9.17 -22.58
CA ALA A 388 -23.97 8.75 -22.33
C ALA A 388 -24.40 9.05 -20.87
N PRO A 389 -25.45 9.87 -20.62
CA PRO A 389 -25.81 10.31 -19.27
C PRO A 389 -26.31 9.19 -18.34
N GLU A 390 -26.71 8.05 -18.89
CA GLU A 390 -27.13 6.87 -18.15
C GLU A 390 -25.97 6.14 -17.46
N PHE A 391 -24.72 6.34 -17.87
CA PHE A 391 -23.56 5.67 -17.31
C PHE A 391 -22.70 6.61 -16.46
N ASP A 392 -22.33 6.17 -15.26
CA ASP A 392 -21.38 6.87 -14.39
C ASP A 392 -19.94 6.36 -14.58
N LEU A 393 -19.79 5.14 -15.09
CA LEU A 393 -18.52 4.48 -15.40
C LEU A 393 -18.72 3.55 -16.59
N VAL A 394 -17.69 3.40 -17.43
CA VAL A 394 -17.68 2.43 -18.54
C VAL A 394 -16.62 1.37 -18.31
N VAL A 395 -16.98 0.10 -18.49
CA VAL A 395 -16.04 -1.03 -18.53
C VAL A 395 -15.88 -1.51 -19.97
N ALA A 396 -14.67 -1.45 -20.49
CA ALA A 396 -14.29 -2.07 -21.75
C ALA A 396 -13.76 -3.48 -21.50
N VAL A 397 -14.42 -4.48 -22.07
CA VAL A 397 -14.05 -5.89 -21.93
C VAL A 397 -13.53 -6.43 -23.26
N VAL A 398 -12.29 -6.89 -23.27
CA VAL A 398 -11.62 -7.32 -24.50
C VAL A 398 -11.14 -8.75 -24.38
N GLY A 399 -11.44 -9.56 -25.40
CA GLY A 399 -11.01 -10.96 -25.51
C GLY A 399 -9.57 -11.14 -26.01
N SER A 400 -9.29 -12.28 -26.64
CA SER A 400 -7.95 -12.73 -27.08
C SER A 400 -7.19 -11.74 -27.98
N SER A 401 -7.92 -10.90 -28.72
CA SER A 401 -7.34 -9.81 -29.53
C SER A 401 -6.49 -8.84 -28.71
N ALA A 402 -6.75 -8.67 -27.40
CA ALA A 402 -5.93 -7.81 -26.54
C ALA A 402 -4.46 -8.26 -26.47
N ARG A 403 -4.21 -9.57 -26.56
CA ARG A 403 -2.87 -10.16 -26.53
C ARG A 403 -2.25 -10.28 -27.93
N LEU A 404 -3.06 -10.61 -28.94
CA LEU A 404 -2.57 -10.92 -30.28
C LEU A 404 -2.51 -9.70 -31.23
N GLN A 405 -3.32 -8.66 -30.96
CA GLN A 405 -3.42 -7.42 -31.75
C GLN A 405 -3.67 -6.21 -30.82
N PRO A 406 -2.77 -5.93 -29.86
CA PRO A 406 -2.96 -4.87 -28.87
C PRO A 406 -3.14 -3.47 -29.49
N GLU A 407 -2.51 -3.20 -30.63
CA GLU A 407 -2.61 -1.95 -31.39
C GLU A 407 -4.01 -1.68 -31.95
N LEU A 408 -4.82 -2.72 -32.15
CA LEU A 408 -6.19 -2.59 -32.63
C LEU A 408 -7.19 -2.65 -31.47
N ALA A 409 -6.98 -3.55 -30.52
CA ALA A 409 -7.96 -3.87 -29.49
C ALA A 409 -7.77 -3.09 -28.17
N VAL A 410 -6.54 -2.73 -27.80
CA VAL A 410 -6.20 -2.04 -26.54
C VAL A 410 -5.94 -0.55 -26.76
N LYS A 411 -5.26 -0.19 -27.86
CA LYS A 411 -5.00 1.22 -28.21
C LYS A 411 -6.23 2.14 -28.15
N PRO A 412 -7.42 1.79 -28.68
CA PRO A 412 -8.59 2.70 -28.60
C PRO A 412 -9.07 2.93 -27.16
N ILE A 413 -8.82 1.98 -26.25
CA ILE A 413 -9.13 2.12 -24.81
C ILE A 413 -8.13 3.09 -24.17
N ILE A 414 -6.83 2.93 -24.46
CA ILE A 414 -5.77 3.84 -23.99
C ILE A 414 -6.05 5.27 -24.46
N ASP A 415 -6.36 5.45 -25.74
CA ASP A 415 -6.65 6.75 -26.35
C ASP A 415 -7.94 7.39 -25.78
N SER A 416 -8.80 6.60 -25.12
CA SER A 416 -10.01 7.05 -24.42
C SER A 416 -9.82 7.24 -22.91
N ALA A 417 -8.65 6.87 -22.36
CA ALA A 417 -8.42 6.88 -20.92
C ALA A 417 -8.52 8.28 -20.29
N GLY A 418 -8.27 9.35 -21.06
CA GLY A 418 -8.34 10.75 -20.60
C GLY A 418 -9.76 11.32 -20.42
N SER A 419 -10.82 10.55 -20.69
CA SER A 419 -12.21 10.99 -20.52
C SER A 419 -12.53 11.49 -19.11
N ALA A 420 -13.47 12.44 -18.96
CA ALA A 420 -13.95 12.84 -17.64
C ALA A 420 -14.66 11.67 -16.91
N LYS A 421 -15.42 10.86 -17.66
CA LYS A 421 -16.06 9.65 -17.13
C LYS A 421 -15.01 8.54 -16.95
N PRO A 422 -14.94 7.88 -15.78
CA PRO A 422 -14.03 6.77 -15.54
C PRO A 422 -14.21 5.63 -16.56
N LEU A 423 -13.08 5.14 -17.06
CA LEU A 423 -12.97 4.00 -17.95
C LEU A 423 -12.13 2.92 -17.27
N VAL A 424 -12.66 1.71 -17.20
CA VAL A 424 -11.96 0.51 -16.71
C VAL A 424 -11.79 -0.46 -17.86
N ALA A 425 -10.63 -1.10 -17.95
CA ALA A 425 -10.38 -2.15 -18.92
C ALA A 425 -10.28 -3.51 -18.22
N MET A 426 -11.02 -4.50 -18.70
CA MET A 426 -10.81 -5.91 -18.37
C MET A 426 -10.31 -6.63 -19.61
N LEU A 427 -9.09 -7.12 -19.52
CA LEU A 427 -8.50 -7.99 -20.53
C LEU A 427 -8.70 -9.43 -20.05
N VAL A 428 -9.50 -10.21 -20.78
CA VAL A 428 -9.83 -11.59 -20.44
C VAL A 428 -8.65 -12.59 -20.56
N PRO A 429 -7.73 -12.49 -21.53
CA PRO A 429 -6.75 -13.56 -21.82
C PRO A 429 -5.38 -13.43 -21.14
#